data_AF-A0A9P6WVC4-F1
#
_entry.id   AF-A0A9P6WVC4-F1
#
_cell.length_a   1.000
_cell.length_b   1.000
_cell.length_c   1.000
_cell.angle_alpha   90.00
_cell.angle_beta   90.00
_cell.angle_gamma   90.00
#
_symmetry.space_group_name_H-M   'P 1'
#
loop_
_entity.id
_entity.type
_entity.pdbx_description
1 polymer ?
#
loop_
_entity_poly.entity_id
_entity_poly.type
_entity_poly.pdbx_seq_one_letter_code
_entity_poly.pdbx_strand_id
1 'polypeptide(L)'
;MSPQELWDIIKARIKKFIKGYGRQRVDWRKQQLITLQRKRQRLLRQAIPTSILSIHLPRVERQIQTLQEETVKIAILKAERTWRERGETDAGYLKKSASARQAQRSVPLLRNPATGDICSNQEQMLEVTQRFYANLYATEPICLESVERMVSHIPDTCRLDESDANFLMSPFDIDEIVAQGSRAPKSSTPVH
;
A
#
# COMPACT_ATOMS: atom_id res chain seq x y z
N MET A 1 -12.65 -4.51 30.18
CA MET A 1 -11.87 -3.98 29.04
C MET A 1 -11.87 -5.04 27.97
N SER A 2 -12.39 -4.71 26.79
CA SER A 2 -12.45 -5.64 25.65
C SER A 2 -11.04 -5.91 25.11
N PRO A 3 -10.76 -7.12 24.58
CA PRO A 3 -9.52 -7.39 23.85
C PRO A 3 -9.21 -6.36 22.75
N GLN A 4 -10.25 -5.81 22.12
CA GLN A 4 -10.14 -4.80 21.08
C GLN A 4 -9.61 -3.46 21.63
N GLU A 5 -10.11 -3.04 22.79
CA GLU A 5 -9.68 -1.79 23.45
C GLU A 5 -8.22 -1.87 23.89
N LEU A 6 -7.81 -3.03 24.43
CA LEU A 6 -6.41 -3.28 24.79
C LEU A 6 -5.51 -3.21 23.56
N TRP A 7 -5.94 -3.83 22.46
CA TRP A 7 -5.20 -3.82 21.21
C TRP A 7 -5.04 -2.41 20.63
N ASP A 8 -6.07 -1.58 20.69
CA ASP A 8 -6.00 -0.20 20.20
C ASP A 8 -5.10 0.69 21.06
N ILE A 9 -5.06 0.46 22.38
CA ILE A 9 -4.10 1.12 23.28
C ILE A 9 -2.66 0.75 22.91
N ILE A 10 -2.40 -0.54 22.67
CA ILE A 10 -1.07 -1.02 22.26
C ILE A 10 -0.66 -0.37 20.93
N LYS A 11 -1.53 -0.39 19.91
CA LYS A 11 -1.28 0.28 18.64
C LYS A 11 -0.97 1.77 18.83
N ALA A 12 -1.73 2.47 19.66
CA ALA A 12 -1.53 3.89 19.92
C ALA A 12 -0.16 4.17 20.55
N ARG A 13 0.26 3.37 21.54
CA ARG A 13 1.58 3.49 22.18
C ARG A 13 2.72 3.20 21.21
N ILE A 14 2.64 2.10 20.46
CA ILE A 14 3.63 1.73 19.46
C ILE A 14 3.74 2.83 18.40
N LYS A 15 2.62 3.32 17.89
CA LYS A 15 2.58 4.41 16.90
C LYS A 15 3.25 5.68 17.42
N LYS A 16 3.02 6.05 18.69
CA LYS A 16 3.66 7.22 19.32
C LYS A 16 5.18 7.01 19.43
N PHE A 17 5.61 5.85 19.89
CA PHE A 17 7.03 5.50 20.01
C PHE A 17 7.74 5.54 18.65
N ILE A 18 7.21 4.83 17.63
CA ILE A 18 7.79 4.78 16.29
C ILE A 18 7.92 6.18 15.69
N LYS A 19 6.89 7.04 15.83
CA LYS A 19 6.94 8.43 15.37
C LYS A 19 7.99 9.27 16.11
N GLY A 20 8.14 9.07 17.41
CA GLY A 20 9.15 9.76 18.23
C GLY A 20 10.56 9.35 17.82
N TYR A 21 10.82 8.05 17.84
CA TYR A 21 12.10 7.45 17.43
C TYR A 21 12.49 7.84 16.00
N GLY A 22 11.54 7.75 15.05
CA GLY A 22 11.76 8.10 13.66
C GLY A 22 12.20 9.56 13.46
N ARG A 23 11.56 10.51 14.17
CA ARG A 23 11.96 11.93 14.13
C ARG A 23 13.35 12.14 14.72
N GLN A 24 13.59 11.61 15.92
CA GLN A 24 14.89 11.70 16.57
C GLN A 24 16.01 11.11 15.71
N ARG A 25 15.79 9.96 15.07
CA ARG A 25 16.77 9.30 14.20
C ARG A 25 17.08 10.13 12.96
N VAL A 26 16.07 10.75 12.35
CA VAL A 26 16.26 11.66 11.20
C VAL A 26 17.07 12.88 11.60
N ASP A 27 16.75 13.50 12.74
CA ASP A 27 17.47 14.68 13.22
C ASP A 27 18.90 14.35 13.62
N TRP A 28 19.10 13.25 14.33
CA TRP A 28 20.43 12.72 14.65
C TRP A 28 21.26 12.53 13.38
N ARG A 29 20.71 11.88 12.34
CA ARG A 29 21.44 11.65 11.09
C ARG A 29 21.84 12.96 10.42
N LYS A 30 20.95 13.95 10.36
CA LYS A 30 21.26 15.29 9.82
C LYS A 30 22.40 15.96 10.58
N GLN A 31 22.34 15.97 11.91
CA GLN A 31 23.36 16.59 12.76
C GLN A 31 24.71 15.86 12.68
N GLN A 32 24.69 14.53 12.60
CA GLN A 32 25.90 13.73 12.40
C GLN A 32 26.55 14.01 11.04
N LEU A 33 25.75 14.09 9.96
CA LEU A 33 26.27 14.45 8.64
C LEU A 33 26.92 15.84 8.65
N ILE A 34 26.29 16.85 9.26
CA ILE A 34 26.87 18.19 9.40
C ILE A 34 28.20 18.14 10.16
N THR A 35 28.23 17.44 11.29
CA THR A 35 29.44 17.30 12.13
C THR A 35 30.58 16.61 11.37
N LEU A 36 30.29 15.51 10.67
CA LEU A 36 31.27 14.76 9.89
C LEU A 36 31.77 15.57 8.69
N GLN A 37 30.90 16.31 8.00
CA GLN A 37 31.29 17.19 6.90
C GLN A 37 32.21 18.32 7.38
N ARG A 38 31.90 18.94 8.53
CA ARG A 38 32.80 19.93 9.15
C ARG A 38 34.15 19.32 9.52
N LYS A 39 34.14 18.09 10.08
CA LYS A 39 35.38 17.36 10.41
C LYS A 39 36.21 17.08 9.15
N ARG A 40 35.57 16.62 8.08
CA ARG A 40 36.20 16.41 6.76
C ARG A 40 36.83 17.70 6.24
N GLN A 41 36.08 18.79 6.25
CA GLN A 41 36.57 20.09 5.80
C GLN A 41 37.74 20.60 6.63
N ARG A 42 37.72 20.38 7.96
CA ARG A 42 38.83 20.72 8.85
C ARG A 42 40.08 19.91 8.50
N LEU A 43 39.93 18.60 8.28
CA LEU A 43 41.05 17.73 7.89
C LEU A 43 41.69 18.18 6.56
N LEU A 44 40.87 18.63 5.60
CA LEU A 44 41.34 19.09 4.29
C LEU A 44 41.94 20.50 4.30
N ARG A 45 41.55 21.36 5.23
CA ARG A 45 41.99 22.77 5.29
C ARG A 45 43.16 23.02 6.23
N GLN A 46 43.37 22.18 7.24
CA GLN A 46 44.49 22.31 8.16
C GLN A 46 45.75 21.70 7.54
N ALA A 47 46.91 22.29 7.85
CA ALA A 47 48.23 21.74 7.49
C ALA A 47 48.55 20.50 8.35
N ILE A 48 47.73 19.46 8.21
CA ILE A 48 47.88 18.18 8.92
C ILE A 48 48.90 17.33 8.14
N PRO A 49 49.83 16.64 8.83
CA PRO A 49 50.74 15.70 8.19
C PRO A 49 50.00 14.67 7.34
N THR A 50 50.52 14.39 6.15
CA THR A 50 49.92 13.47 5.17
C THR A 50 49.64 12.07 5.75
N SER A 51 50.49 11.60 6.66
CA SER A 51 50.34 10.33 7.37
C SER A 51 49.11 10.27 8.28
N ILE A 52 48.74 11.39 8.90
CA ILE A 52 47.54 11.50 9.74
C ILE A 52 46.31 11.63 8.84
N LEU A 53 46.43 12.41 7.75
CA LEU A 53 45.36 12.60 6.79
C LEU A 53 44.95 11.28 6.12
N SER A 54 45.91 10.46 5.68
CA SER A 54 45.65 9.17 5.00
C SER A 54 44.89 8.17 5.88
N ILE A 55 45.01 8.27 7.21
CA ILE A 55 44.31 7.39 8.16
C ILE A 55 42.93 7.93 8.48
N HIS A 56 42.82 9.22 8.79
CA HIS A 56 41.60 9.78 9.35
C HIS A 56 40.57 10.21 8.30
N LEU A 57 41.01 10.70 7.14
CA LEU A 57 40.10 11.17 6.09
C LEU A 57 39.22 10.03 5.54
N PRO A 58 39.77 8.86 5.15
CA PRO A 58 38.93 7.77 4.62
C PRO A 58 37.93 7.26 5.66
N ARG A 59 38.28 7.28 6.95
CA ARG A 59 37.37 6.89 8.03
C ARG A 59 36.17 7.84 8.12
N VAL A 60 36.40 9.15 8.05
CA VAL A 60 35.32 10.16 8.07
C VAL A 60 34.47 10.07 6.81
N GLU A 61 35.08 9.89 5.64
CA GLU A 61 34.37 9.73 4.37
C GLU A 61 33.49 8.48 4.36
N ARG A 62 33.99 7.35 4.88
CA ARG A 62 33.19 6.14 5.04
C ARG A 62 31.98 6.35 5.95
N GLN A 63 32.15 7.06 7.07
CA GLN A 63 31.02 7.39 7.97
C GLN A 63 29.97 8.27 7.27
N ILE A 64 30.40 9.26 6.49
CA ILE A 64 29.50 10.09 5.68
C ILE A 64 28.74 9.22 4.67
N GLN A 65 29.47 8.38 3.94
CA GLN A 65 28.90 7.48 2.93
C GLN A 65 27.84 6.56 3.53
N THR A 66 28.13 5.91 4.66
CA THR A 66 27.16 5.03 5.34
C THR A 66 25.85 5.76 5.69
N LEU A 67 25.93 6.99 6.21
CA LEU A 67 24.73 7.78 6.55
C LEU A 67 23.95 8.23 5.30
N GLN A 68 24.64 8.51 4.20
CA GLN A 68 24.03 8.84 2.92
C GLN A 68 23.34 7.62 2.30
N GLU A 69 23.99 6.46 2.31
CA GLU A 69 23.42 5.18 1.84
C GLU A 69 22.15 4.79 2.62
N GLU A 70 22.14 4.93 3.95
CA GLU A 70 20.92 4.73 4.74
C GLU A 70 19.77 5.64 4.27
N THR A 71 20.08 6.89 3.93
CA THR A 71 19.08 7.86 3.46
C THR A 71 18.51 7.45 2.11
N VAL A 72 19.37 7.01 1.19
CA VAL A 72 18.98 6.47 -0.11
C VAL A 72 18.09 5.24 0.06
N LYS A 73 18.49 4.27 0.91
CA LYS A 73 17.70 3.06 1.19
C LYS A 73 16.28 3.40 1.68
N ILE A 74 16.16 4.35 2.61
CA ILE A 74 14.86 4.82 3.10
C ILE A 74 14.05 5.48 1.96
N ALA A 75 14.70 6.27 1.10
CA ALA A 75 14.04 6.91 -0.03
C ALA A 75 13.54 5.88 -1.07
N ILE A 76 14.32 4.83 -1.35
CA ILE A 76 13.93 3.71 -2.22
C ILE A 76 12.69 3.01 -1.65
N LEU A 77 12.72 2.67 -0.36
CA LEU A 77 11.59 2.02 0.30
C LEU A 77 10.32 2.87 0.20
N LYS A 78 10.42 4.19 0.41
CA LYS A 78 9.28 5.11 0.27
C LYS A 78 8.79 5.27 -1.16
N ALA A 79 9.68 5.15 -2.13
CA ALA A 79 9.32 5.21 -3.55
C ALA A 79 8.69 3.89 -4.06
N GLU A 80 8.75 2.81 -3.27
CA GLU A 80 8.32 1.46 -3.66
C GLU A 80 8.96 0.99 -4.98
N ARG A 81 10.18 1.47 -5.28
CA ARG A 81 10.93 1.09 -6.49
C ARG A 81 11.87 -0.06 -6.15
N THR A 82 11.38 -1.29 -6.25
CA THR A 82 12.20 -2.50 -6.11
C THR A 82 13.02 -2.77 -7.37
N TRP A 83 12.48 -2.45 -8.55
CA TRP A 83 13.17 -2.53 -9.83
C TRP A 83 13.74 -1.16 -10.22
N ARG A 84 15.06 -1.07 -10.30
CA ARG A 84 15.79 0.12 -10.77
C ARG A 84 16.50 -0.24 -12.06
N GLU A 85 15.97 0.20 -13.20
CA GLU A 85 16.53 -0.12 -14.53
C GLU A 85 18.00 0.28 -14.68
N ARG A 86 18.46 1.31 -13.94
CA ARG A 86 19.84 1.83 -14.00
C ARG A 86 20.53 1.96 -12.64
N GLY A 87 20.05 1.27 -11.61
CA GLY A 87 20.65 1.31 -10.28
C GLY A 87 20.52 2.65 -9.54
N GLU A 88 19.52 3.47 -9.88
CA GLU A 88 19.29 4.84 -9.37
C GLU A 88 19.56 4.99 -7.85
N THR A 89 20.55 5.80 -7.47
CA THR A 89 20.91 6.09 -6.07
C THR A 89 20.61 7.53 -5.64
N ASP A 90 20.13 8.38 -6.54
CA ASP A 90 19.89 9.78 -6.21
C ASP A 90 18.70 9.93 -5.24
N ALA A 91 19.01 10.32 -4.00
CA ALA A 91 18.01 10.47 -2.94
C ALA A 91 16.96 11.55 -3.26
N GLY A 92 17.33 12.59 -4.01
CA GLY A 92 16.43 13.68 -4.39
C GLY A 92 15.36 13.23 -5.38
N TYR A 93 15.78 12.54 -6.43
CA TYR A 93 14.93 11.90 -7.42
C TYR A 93 13.99 10.89 -6.77
N LEU A 94 14.50 9.99 -5.94
CA LEU A 94 13.70 8.99 -5.24
C LEU A 94 12.63 9.63 -4.36
N LYS A 95 12.98 10.71 -3.65
CA LYS A 95 12.02 11.48 -2.85
C LYS A 95 10.92 12.09 -3.73
N LYS A 96 11.28 12.72 -4.86
CA LYS A 96 10.30 13.27 -5.81
C LYS A 96 9.38 12.18 -6.37
N SER A 97 9.92 11.03 -6.73
CA SER A 97 9.14 9.89 -7.21
C SER A 97 8.17 9.37 -6.14
N ALA A 98 8.59 9.27 -4.88
CA ALA A 98 7.72 8.87 -3.79
C ALA A 98 6.56 9.86 -3.59
N SER A 99 6.85 11.16 -3.62
CA SER A 99 5.82 12.21 -3.53
C SER A 99 4.83 12.17 -4.70
N ALA A 100 5.31 11.98 -5.94
CA ALA A 100 4.45 11.86 -7.10
C ALA A 100 3.50 10.65 -6.99
N ARG A 101 4.02 9.50 -6.58
CA ARG A 101 3.21 8.29 -6.34
C ARG A 101 2.17 8.49 -5.24
N GLN A 102 2.56 9.16 -4.15
CA GLN A 102 1.64 9.48 -3.06
C GLN A 102 0.47 10.35 -3.55
N ALA A 103 0.75 11.36 -4.38
CA ALA A 103 -0.27 12.21 -4.97
C ALA A 103 -1.20 11.44 -5.93
N GLN A 104 -0.65 10.52 -6.73
CA GLN A 104 -1.45 9.69 -7.63
C GLN A 104 -2.36 8.70 -6.90
N ARG A 105 -1.94 8.18 -5.75
CA ARG A 105 -2.70 7.19 -4.96
C ARG A 105 -3.71 7.82 -4.00
N SER A 106 -3.60 9.11 -3.73
CA SER A 106 -4.60 9.80 -2.92
C SER A 106 -5.78 10.20 -3.80
N VAL A 107 -6.99 9.87 -3.37
CA VAL A 107 -8.21 10.50 -3.88
C VAL A 107 -8.49 11.70 -2.97
N PRO A 108 -8.20 12.94 -3.42
CA PRO A 108 -8.29 14.10 -2.53
C PRO A 108 -9.74 14.56 -2.31
N LEU A 109 -10.62 14.26 -3.26
CA LEU A 109 -11.99 14.75 -3.29
C LEU A 109 -12.89 13.67 -3.90
N LEU A 110 -14.08 13.50 -3.34
CA LEU A 110 -15.17 12.73 -3.94
C LEU A 110 -16.36 13.64 -4.18
N ARG A 111 -17.13 13.36 -5.23
CA ARG A 111 -18.41 14.05 -5.45
C ARG A 111 -19.54 13.17 -4.92
N ASN A 112 -20.39 13.73 -4.07
CA ASN A 112 -21.58 13.04 -3.59
C ASN A 112 -22.59 12.93 -4.74
N PRO A 113 -22.97 11.71 -5.18
CA PRO A 113 -23.90 11.54 -6.29
C PRO A 113 -25.34 11.98 -5.95
N ALA A 114 -25.72 12.02 -4.68
CA ALA A 114 -27.07 12.38 -4.25
C ALA A 114 -27.28 13.90 -4.12
N THR A 115 -26.28 14.62 -3.60
CA THR A 115 -26.37 16.08 -3.35
C THR A 115 -25.61 16.91 -4.38
N GLY A 116 -24.65 16.30 -5.08
CA GLY A 116 -23.75 16.98 -6.02
C GLY A 116 -22.55 17.67 -5.36
N ASP A 117 -22.46 17.66 -4.04
CA ASP A 117 -21.42 18.34 -3.25
C ASP A 117 -20.04 17.68 -3.36
N ILE A 118 -18.99 18.47 -3.11
CA ILE A 118 -17.61 17.99 -3.07
C ILE A 118 -17.24 17.65 -1.63
N CYS A 119 -16.95 16.38 -1.38
CA CYS A 119 -16.48 15.85 -0.11
C CYS A 119 -14.95 15.85 -0.07
N SER A 120 -14.37 16.50 0.93
CA SER A 120 -12.90 16.63 1.11
C SER A 120 -12.40 16.08 2.45
N ASN A 121 -13.30 15.84 3.41
CA ASN A 121 -12.94 15.22 4.68
C ASN A 121 -13.16 13.70 4.64
N GLN A 122 -12.42 12.98 5.48
CA GLN A 122 -12.40 11.52 5.46
C GLN A 122 -13.77 10.91 5.81
N GLU A 123 -14.51 11.51 6.75
CA GLU A 123 -15.81 11.00 7.20
C GLU A 123 -16.84 11.07 6.07
N GLN A 124 -16.97 12.22 5.41
CA GLN A 124 -17.85 12.41 4.25
C GLN A 124 -17.46 11.51 3.09
N MET A 125 -16.15 11.39 2.81
CA MET A 125 -15.67 10.51 1.75
C MET A 125 -16.01 9.04 2.02
N LEU A 126 -15.90 8.58 3.27
CA LEU A 126 -16.27 7.21 3.66
C LEU A 126 -17.77 6.99 3.54
N GLU A 127 -18.59 7.92 4.01
CA GLU A 127 -20.04 7.84 3.91
C GLU A 127 -20.50 7.74 2.44
N VAL A 128 -19.99 8.63 1.58
CA VAL A 128 -20.30 8.62 0.14
C VAL A 128 -19.87 7.29 -0.51
N THR A 129 -18.68 6.80 -0.17
CA THR A 129 -18.15 5.54 -0.70
C THR A 129 -19.01 4.35 -0.28
N GLN A 130 -19.36 4.27 1.02
CA GLN A 130 -20.22 3.21 1.55
C GLN A 130 -21.58 3.22 0.87
N ARG A 131 -22.22 4.38 0.76
CA ARG A 131 -23.52 4.51 0.09
C ARG A 131 -23.45 4.13 -1.38
N PHE A 132 -22.41 4.56 -2.08
CA PHE A 132 -22.20 4.20 -3.48
C PHE A 132 -22.12 2.68 -3.67
N TYR A 133 -21.27 1.99 -2.91
CA TYR A 133 -21.14 0.54 -3.03
C TYR A 133 -22.35 -0.22 -2.51
N ALA A 134 -23.01 0.26 -1.45
CA ALA A 134 -24.26 -0.31 -0.98
C ALA A 134 -25.33 -0.28 -2.08
N ASN A 135 -25.41 0.81 -2.84
CA ASN A 135 -26.32 0.93 -3.97
C ASN A 135 -25.87 0.07 -5.17
N LEU A 136 -24.57 0.06 -5.49
CA LEU A 136 -24.03 -0.71 -6.62
C LEU A 136 -24.27 -2.22 -6.46
N TYR A 137 -24.19 -2.71 -5.23
CA TYR A 137 -24.43 -4.10 -4.88
C TYR A 137 -25.82 -4.34 -4.28
N ALA A 138 -26.71 -3.35 -4.32
CA ALA A 138 -28.10 -3.55 -3.91
C ALA A 138 -28.75 -4.52 -4.89
N THR A 139 -29.48 -5.50 -4.36
CA THR A 139 -30.25 -6.42 -5.19
C THR A 139 -31.35 -5.64 -5.89
N GLU A 140 -31.27 -5.53 -7.21
CA GLU A 140 -32.34 -4.93 -8.01
C GLU A 140 -33.57 -5.85 -7.94
N PRO A 141 -34.78 -5.33 -7.66
CA PRO A 141 -35.97 -6.14 -7.60
C PRO A 141 -36.25 -6.73 -8.99
N ILE A 142 -36.19 -8.05 -9.08
CA ILE A 142 -36.50 -8.78 -10.30
C ILE A 142 -38.02 -8.83 -10.46
N CYS A 143 -38.54 -8.47 -11.63
CA CYS A 143 -39.95 -8.65 -11.95
C CYS A 143 -40.24 -10.16 -12.12
N LEU A 144 -40.72 -10.80 -11.06
CA LEU A 144 -41.03 -12.22 -11.05
C LEU A 144 -42.02 -12.62 -12.14
N GLU A 145 -43.01 -11.77 -12.44
CA GLU A 145 -43.95 -12.00 -13.54
C GLU A 145 -43.26 -12.06 -14.91
N SER A 146 -42.25 -11.22 -15.14
CA SER A 146 -41.45 -11.26 -16.38
C SER A 146 -40.60 -12.52 -16.45
N VAL A 147 -40.03 -12.96 -15.32
CA VAL A 147 -39.26 -14.20 -15.23
C VAL A 147 -40.16 -15.40 -15.49
N GLU A 148 -41.31 -15.49 -14.82
CA GLU A 148 -42.28 -16.57 -15.00
C GLU A 148 -42.80 -16.62 -16.44
N ARG A 149 -43.11 -15.46 -17.04
CA ARG A 149 -43.49 -15.36 -18.44
C ARG A 149 -42.40 -15.89 -19.38
N MET A 150 -41.14 -15.49 -19.17
CA MET A 150 -40.01 -16.02 -19.93
C MET A 150 -39.86 -17.53 -19.77
N VAL A 151 -39.97 -18.05 -18.54
CA VAL A 151 -39.84 -19.49 -18.23
C VAL A 151 -41.00 -20.31 -18.81
N SER A 152 -42.20 -19.74 -18.89
CA SER A 152 -43.37 -20.41 -19.49
C SER A 152 -43.24 -20.65 -20.99
N HIS A 153 -42.38 -19.91 -21.68
CA HIS A 153 -42.10 -20.11 -23.11
C HIS A 153 -41.03 -21.16 -23.38
N ILE A 154 -40.37 -21.70 -22.34
CA ILE A 154 -39.38 -22.76 -22.48
C ILE A 154 -40.13 -24.08 -22.69
N PRO A 155 -39.95 -24.77 -23.83
CA PRO A 155 -40.56 -26.07 -24.08
C PRO A 155 -40.13 -27.10 -23.04
N ASP A 156 -41.03 -28.02 -22.69
CA ASP A 156 -40.74 -29.06 -21.68
C ASP A 156 -39.56 -29.96 -22.07
N THR A 157 -39.29 -30.13 -23.37
CA THR A 157 -38.13 -30.88 -23.88
C THR A 157 -36.78 -30.23 -23.57
N CYS A 158 -36.78 -28.95 -23.19
CA CYS A 158 -35.58 -28.18 -22.84
C CYS A 158 -35.47 -27.92 -21.33
N ARG A 159 -36.40 -28.46 -20.53
CA ARG A 159 -36.35 -28.36 -19.07
C ARG A 159 -35.48 -29.49 -18.52
N LEU A 160 -34.69 -29.17 -17.50
CA LEU A 160 -33.98 -30.18 -16.73
C LEU A 160 -35.00 -31.06 -16.02
N ASP A 161 -34.67 -32.34 -15.86
CA ASP A 161 -35.43 -33.17 -14.96
C ASP A 161 -35.27 -32.71 -13.50
N GLU A 162 -36.18 -33.15 -12.65
CA GLU A 162 -36.23 -32.72 -11.26
C GLU A 162 -34.98 -33.17 -10.47
N SER A 163 -34.32 -34.26 -10.89
CA SER A 163 -33.12 -34.77 -10.23
C SER A 163 -31.89 -33.92 -10.55
N ASP A 164 -31.70 -33.56 -11.82
CA ASP A 164 -30.62 -32.69 -12.30
C ASP A 164 -30.80 -31.26 -11.76
N ALA A 165 -32.04 -30.75 -11.74
CA ALA A 165 -32.34 -29.45 -11.16
C ALA A 165 -32.00 -29.39 -9.66
N ASN A 166 -32.39 -30.42 -8.90
CA ASN A 166 -32.08 -30.50 -7.47
C ASN A 166 -30.57 -30.63 -7.21
N PHE A 167 -29.86 -31.39 -8.05
CA PHE A 167 -28.41 -31.52 -7.97
C PHE A 167 -27.71 -30.16 -8.18
N LEU A 168 -28.08 -29.41 -9.23
CA LEU A 168 -27.46 -28.12 -9.54
C LEU A 168 -27.77 -27.02 -8.53
N MET A 169 -28.91 -27.11 -7.82
CA MET A 169 -29.30 -26.16 -6.78
C MET A 169 -28.74 -26.53 -5.40
N SER A 170 -28.11 -27.70 -5.26
CA SER A 170 -27.53 -28.14 -4.00
C SER A 170 -26.32 -27.27 -3.63
N PRO A 171 -26.12 -26.93 -2.33
CA PRO A 171 -24.94 -26.20 -1.90
C PRO A 171 -23.67 -27.00 -2.16
N PHE A 172 -22.62 -26.32 -2.61
CA PHE A 172 -21.30 -26.95 -2.76
C PHE A 172 -20.77 -27.46 -1.42
N ASP A 173 -20.21 -28.66 -1.43
CA ASP A 173 -19.47 -29.17 -0.28
C ASP A 173 -18.04 -28.59 -0.25
N ILE A 174 -17.45 -28.53 0.94
CA ILE A 174 -16.08 -28.07 1.17
C ILE A 174 -15.11 -28.88 0.30
N ASP A 175 -15.32 -30.17 0.17
CA ASP A 175 -14.46 -31.06 -0.62
C ASP A 175 -14.50 -30.72 -2.13
N GLU A 176 -15.66 -30.30 -2.65
CA GLU A 176 -15.81 -29.86 -4.04
C GLU A 176 -15.08 -28.54 -4.29
N ILE A 177 -15.19 -27.60 -3.35
CA ILE A 177 -14.48 -26.31 -3.41
C ILE A 177 -12.98 -26.52 -3.41
N VAL A 178 -12.47 -27.42 -2.55
CA VAL A 178 -11.05 -27.76 -2.46
C VAL A 178 -10.58 -28.45 -3.75
N ALA A 179 -11.36 -29.41 -4.26
CA ALA A 179 -11.05 -30.11 -5.50
C ALA A 179 -10.99 -29.15 -6.70
N GLN A 180 -11.91 -28.20 -6.82
CA GLN A 180 -11.88 -27.20 -7.90
C GLN A 180 -10.75 -26.18 -7.71
N GLY A 181 -10.49 -25.74 -6.47
CA GLY A 181 -9.35 -24.87 -6.17
C GLY A 181 -8.00 -25.49 -6.55
N SER A 182 -7.87 -26.82 -6.44
CA SER A 182 -6.65 -27.53 -6.84
C SER A 182 -6.39 -27.56 -8.35
N ARG A 183 -7.45 -27.35 -9.17
CA ARG A 183 -7.39 -27.29 -10.63
C ARG A 183 -7.10 -25.89 -11.16
N ALA A 184 -7.16 -24.86 -10.31
CA ALA A 184 -6.83 -23.51 -10.70
C ALA A 184 -5.32 -23.42 -11.07
N PRO A 185 -4.97 -22.80 -12.21
CA PRO A 185 -3.59 -22.65 -12.61
C PRO A 185 -2.82 -21.83 -11.57
N LYS A 186 -1.66 -22.32 -11.14
CA LYS A 186 -0.79 -21.65 -10.15
C LYS A 186 -0.14 -20.36 -10.65
N SER A 187 -0.42 -19.94 -11.89
CA SER A 187 0.13 -18.73 -12.47
C SER A 187 -0.70 -17.52 -12.06
N SER A 188 -0.06 -16.60 -11.34
CA SER A 188 -0.58 -15.26 -11.11
C SER A 188 -0.94 -14.59 -12.44
N THR A 189 -2.11 -13.96 -12.48
CA THR A 189 -2.54 -13.07 -13.55
C THR A 189 -1.43 -12.05 -13.85
N PRO A 190 -1.06 -11.79 -15.12
CA PRO A 190 -0.16 -10.70 -15.46
C PRO A 190 -0.89 -9.39 -15.11
N VAL A 191 -0.30 -8.60 -14.22
CA VAL A 191 -0.75 -7.23 -13.99
C VAL A 191 -0.21 -6.40 -15.15
N HIS A 192 -1.10 -6.00 -16.07
CA HIS A 192 -0.83 -4.97 -17.08
C HIS A 192 -0.84 -3.58 -16.45
#